data_AF-A0A251ZU53-F1
#
_entry.id   AF-A0A251ZU53-F1
#
_cell.length_a   1.000
_cell.length_b   1.000
_cell.length_c   1.000
_cell.angle_alpha   90.00
_cell.angle_beta   90.00
_cell.angle_gamma   90.00
#
_symmetry.space_group_name_H-M   'P 1'
#
loop_
_entity.id
_entity.type
_entity.pdbx_description
1 polymer ?
#
loop_
_entity_poly.entity_id
_entity_poly.type
_entity_poly.pdbx_seq_one_letter_code
_entity_poly.pdbx_strand_id
1 'polypeptide(L)'
;MSNKADTVPLGGVILAKDPIEFNKNKPETKLKVRNTGDRPIQIGSHFHFFEVNSTLEFDREAAFGKRLNIASTTAIRFEPGDEIEVSLISFGGKQTIYGFNELVNNWAGDNVDNSERCFKKNAVNKAINLGFKTKNI
;
A
#
# COMPACT_ATOMS: atom_id res chain seq x y z
N MET A 1 -52.25 -2.97 -1.96
CA MET A 1 -50.88 -2.42 -1.86
C MET A 1 -50.00 -3.26 -2.77
N SER A 2 -49.73 -2.76 -3.97
CA SER A 2 -49.19 -3.53 -5.08
C SER A 2 -47.67 -3.68 -4.93
N ASN A 3 -47.20 -4.93 -4.83
CA ASN A 3 -45.80 -5.31 -4.96
C ASN A 3 -45.34 -4.96 -6.38
N LYS A 4 -44.67 -3.81 -6.57
CA LYS A 4 -43.88 -3.56 -7.76
C LYS A 4 -42.75 -4.58 -7.76
N ALA A 5 -42.85 -5.60 -8.59
CA ALA A 5 -41.69 -6.40 -8.97
C ALA A 5 -40.66 -5.43 -9.54
N ASP A 6 -39.54 -5.26 -8.83
CA ASP A 6 -38.42 -4.45 -9.30
C ASP A 6 -38.05 -4.93 -10.70
N THR A 7 -38.38 -4.12 -11.69
CA THR A 7 -38.27 -4.49 -13.09
C THR A 7 -36.80 -4.32 -13.45
N VAL A 8 -36.03 -5.39 -13.30
CA VAL A 8 -34.60 -5.39 -13.64
C VAL A 8 -34.47 -5.16 -15.15
N PRO A 9 -33.67 -4.17 -15.60
CA PRO A 9 -33.46 -3.94 -17.02
C PRO A 9 -32.75 -5.15 -17.67
N LEU A 10 -32.79 -5.26 -19.00
CA LEU A 10 -32.05 -6.30 -19.72
C LEU A 10 -30.54 -6.16 -19.42
N GLY A 11 -29.94 -7.22 -18.87
CA GLY A 11 -28.55 -7.19 -18.39
C GLY A 11 -28.34 -6.56 -17.01
N GLY A 12 -29.42 -6.18 -16.32
CA GLY A 12 -29.36 -5.67 -14.95
C GLY A 12 -29.01 -6.75 -13.93
N VAL A 13 -28.44 -6.31 -12.80
CA VAL A 13 -28.08 -7.17 -11.67
C VAL A 13 -28.83 -6.74 -10.42
N ILE A 14 -29.31 -7.71 -9.64
CA ILE A 14 -29.86 -7.48 -8.30
C ILE A 14 -28.74 -7.75 -7.31
N LEU A 15 -28.26 -6.71 -6.64
CA LEU A 15 -27.20 -6.83 -5.65
C LEU A 15 -27.80 -7.08 -4.25
N ALA A 16 -27.12 -7.90 -3.47
CA ALA A 16 -27.38 -7.98 -2.04
C ALA A 16 -27.03 -6.64 -1.37
N LYS A 17 -27.68 -6.33 -0.24
CA LYS A 17 -27.44 -5.08 0.50
C LYS A 17 -26.22 -5.15 1.42
N ASP A 18 -25.73 -6.35 1.69
CA ASP A 18 -24.67 -6.57 2.66
C ASP A 18 -23.32 -6.04 2.15
N PRO A 19 -22.55 -5.32 2.97
CA PRO A 19 -21.24 -4.82 2.59
C PRO A 19 -20.24 -5.97 2.42
N ILE A 20 -19.35 -5.83 1.44
CA ILE A 20 -18.25 -6.78 1.23
C ILE A 20 -17.04 -6.31 2.02
N GLU A 21 -16.65 -7.08 3.02
CA GLU A 21 -15.43 -6.83 3.77
C GLU A 21 -14.25 -7.58 3.15
N PHE A 22 -13.13 -6.87 2.96
CA PHE A 22 -11.92 -7.41 2.34
C PHE A 22 -10.71 -7.14 3.24
N ASN A 23 -9.63 -7.92 3.06
CA ASN A 23 -8.38 -7.82 3.85
C ASN A 23 -8.51 -7.95 5.39
N LYS A 24 -9.66 -8.43 5.93
CA LYS A 24 -9.95 -8.56 7.37
C LYS A 24 -8.84 -9.16 8.25
N ASN A 25 -8.11 -10.14 7.73
CA ASN A 25 -7.15 -10.92 8.52
C ASN A 25 -5.71 -10.39 8.41
N LYS A 26 -5.53 -9.17 7.92
CA LYS A 26 -4.20 -8.58 7.73
C LYS A 26 -3.96 -7.47 8.75
N PRO A 27 -2.82 -7.50 9.46
CA PRO A 27 -2.48 -6.43 10.38
C PRO A 27 -2.31 -5.12 9.60
N GLU A 28 -2.95 -4.07 10.10
CA GLU A 28 -2.91 -2.75 9.50
C GLU A 28 -1.81 -1.91 10.14
N THR A 29 -1.06 -1.17 9.31
CA THR A 29 -0.08 -0.18 9.76
C THR A 29 -0.46 1.16 9.17
N LYS A 30 -0.74 2.14 10.02
CA LYS A 30 -1.08 3.50 9.59
C LYS A 30 0.18 4.35 9.53
N LEU A 31 0.40 5.03 8.40
CA LEU A 31 1.55 5.90 8.19
C LEU A 31 1.10 7.25 7.66
N LYS A 32 1.70 8.33 8.16
CA LYS A 32 1.56 9.66 7.58
C LYS A 32 2.55 9.82 6.44
N VAL A 33 2.05 10.21 5.28
CA VAL A 33 2.81 10.31 4.04
C VAL A 33 2.66 11.71 3.50
N ARG A 34 3.80 12.39 3.35
CA ARG A 34 3.85 13.76 2.82
C ARG A 34 4.49 13.78 1.44
N ASN A 35 3.83 14.43 0.49
CA ASN A 35 4.44 14.71 -0.80
C ASN A 35 5.28 15.99 -0.73
N THR A 36 6.60 15.84 -0.79
CA THR A 36 7.52 16.98 -0.78
C THR A 36 7.93 17.44 -2.19
N GLY A 37 7.42 16.77 -3.22
CA GLY A 37 7.64 17.14 -4.60
C GLY A 37 6.72 18.28 -5.05
N ASP A 38 7.01 18.79 -6.25
CA ASP A 38 6.25 19.81 -6.96
C ASP A 38 5.14 19.24 -7.86
N ARG A 39 5.10 17.91 -8.00
CA ARG A 39 4.20 17.19 -8.91
C ARG A 39 3.30 16.22 -8.14
N PRO A 40 2.06 16.02 -8.61
CA PRO A 40 1.15 15.07 -8.00
C PRO A 40 1.64 13.62 -8.19
N ILE A 41 1.42 12.79 -7.19
CA ILE A 41 1.85 11.38 -7.18
C ILE A 41 0.65 10.50 -6.87
N GLN A 42 0.46 9.43 -7.64
CA GLN A 42 -0.64 8.49 -7.45
C GLN A 42 -0.10 7.07 -7.32
N ILE A 43 -0.55 6.36 -6.28
CA ILE A 43 -0.04 5.04 -5.91
C ILE A 43 -1.19 4.04 -5.91
N GLY A 44 -1.03 2.96 -6.67
CA GLY A 44 -2.03 1.89 -6.77
C GLY A 44 -2.04 0.94 -5.57
N SER A 45 -3.16 0.23 -5.43
CA SER A 45 -3.45 -0.74 -4.35
C SER A 45 -2.38 -1.82 -4.11
N HIS A 46 -1.68 -2.26 -5.16
CA HIS A 46 -0.72 -3.39 -5.12
C HIS A 46 0.74 -2.97 -5.35
N PHE A 47 1.02 -1.68 -5.35
CA PHE A 47 2.40 -1.22 -5.43
C PHE A 47 3.12 -1.46 -4.10
N HIS A 48 4.39 -1.86 -4.15
CA HIS A 48 5.18 -2.03 -2.93
C HIS A 48 5.47 -0.66 -2.32
N PHE A 49 4.81 -0.36 -1.19
CA PHE A 49 4.73 1.01 -0.67
C PHE A 49 6.11 1.55 -0.27
N PHE A 50 7.01 0.70 0.21
CA PHE A 50 8.41 1.04 0.48
C PHE A 50 9.14 1.65 -0.72
N GLU A 51 8.82 1.18 -1.94
CA GLU A 51 9.50 1.53 -3.19
C GLU A 51 8.80 2.65 -3.96
N VAL A 52 7.81 3.34 -3.36
CA VAL A 52 7.15 4.47 -4.03
C VAL A 52 8.11 5.64 -4.22
N ASN A 53 7.70 6.58 -5.07
CA ASN A 53 8.46 7.78 -5.45
C ASN A 53 9.30 8.37 -4.29
N SER A 54 10.56 8.67 -4.57
CA SER A 54 11.54 9.14 -3.60
C SER A 54 11.18 10.47 -2.94
N THR A 55 10.32 11.27 -3.58
CA THR A 55 9.83 12.56 -3.06
C THR A 55 8.75 12.42 -1.99
N LEU A 56 8.16 11.24 -1.82
CA LEU A 56 7.25 10.97 -0.70
C LEU A 56 8.07 10.69 0.56
N GLU A 57 7.75 11.43 1.61
CA GLU A 57 8.39 11.34 2.92
C GLU A 57 7.46 10.66 3.91
N PHE A 58 7.91 9.53 4.44
CA PHE A 58 7.21 8.71 5.43
C PHE A 58 8.20 7.74 6.09
N ASP A 59 7.74 6.98 7.09
CA ASP A 59 8.53 5.88 7.66
C ASP A 59 8.60 4.71 6.66
N ARG A 60 9.68 4.67 5.88
CA ARG A 60 9.90 3.63 4.88
C ARG A 60 10.13 2.27 5.51
N GLU A 61 10.77 2.22 6.67
CA GLU A 61 11.06 0.97 7.35
C GLU A 61 9.75 0.25 7.73
N ALA A 62 8.77 0.99 8.23
CA ALA A 62 7.45 0.45 8.55
C ALA A 62 6.63 0.04 7.31
N ALA A 63 6.96 0.52 6.12
CA ALA A 63 6.29 0.21 4.86
C ALA A 63 6.88 -1.00 4.11
N PHE A 64 8.00 -1.55 4.59
CA PHE A 64 8.66 -2.71 3.96
C PHE A 64 7.74 -3.93 3.91
N GLY A 65 7.61 -4.55 2.74
CA GLY A 65 6.76 -5.72 2.51
C GLY A 65 5.25 -5.42 2.48
N LYS A 66 4.84 -4.15 2.41
CA LYS A 66 3.45 -3.73 2.51
C LYS A 66 2.91 -3.02 1.27
N ARG A 67 1.59 -3.01 1.14
CA ARG A 67 0.81 -2.33 0.12
C ARG A 67 -0.38 -1.57 0.73
N LEU A 68 -0.97 -0.65 -0.01
CA LEU A 68 -2.15 0.10 0.43
C LEU A 68 -3.34 -0.83 0.74
N ASN A 69 -3.99 -0.61 1.88
CA ASN A 69 -5.21 -1.30 2.29
C ASN A 69 -6.46 -0.64 1.69
N ILE A 70 -6.52 -0.60 0.37
CA ILE A 70 -7.65 -0.08 -0.40
C ILE A 70 -8.24 -1.17 -1.28
N ALA A 71 -9.41 -0.91 -1.86
CA ALA A 71 -10.02 -1.80 -2.83
C ALA A 71 -9.01 -2.10 -3.97
N SER A 72 -8.99 -3.34 -4.45
CA SER A 72 -8.14 -3.71 -5.58
C SER A 72 -8.42 -2.80 -6.77
N THR A 73 -7.42 -2.59 -7.62
CA THR A 73 -7.41 -1.67 -8.79
C THR A 73 -7.49 -0.17 -8.50
N THR A 74 -7.90 0.24 -7.29
CA THR A 74 -7.92 1.66 -6.90
C THR A 74 -6.54 2.20 -6.52
N ALA A 75 -6.45 3.52 -6.33
CA ALA A 75 -5.22 4.25 -6.01
C ALA A 75 -5.49 5.44 -5.08
N ILE A 76 -4.46 5.86 -4.34
CA ILE A 76 -4.47 7.09 -3.54
C ILE A 76 -3.60 8.14 -4.25
N ARG A 77 -4.09 9.38 -4.29
CA ARG A 77 -3.42 10.51 -4.91
C ARG A 77 -2.92 11.47 -3.83
N PHE A 78 -1.69 11.92 -3.98
CA PHE A 78 -1.02 12.88 -3.12
C PHE A 78 -0.72 14.13 -3.94
N GLU A 79 -1.36 15.25 -3.59
CA GLU A 79 -1.05 16.53 -4.19
C GLU A 79 0.29 17.09 -3.67
N PRO A 80 0.95 18.00 -4.40
CA PRO A 80 2.18 18.64 -3.93
C PRO A 80 1.99 19.32 -2.57
N GLY A 81 2.83 18.99 -1.59
CA GLY A 81 2.78 19.56 -0.23
C GLY A 81 1.75 18.92 0.71
N ASP A 82 0.92 18.01 0.22
CA ASP A 82 -0.13 17.37 1.00
C ASP A 82 0.42 16.29 1.95
N GLU A 83 -0.22 16.10 3.10
CA GLU A 83 0.11 15.06 4.10
C GLU A 83 -1.15 14.26 4.44
N ILE A 84 -1.16 12.98 4.04
CA ILE A 84 -2.30 12.08 4.20
C ILE A 84 -1.87 10.89 5.06
N GLU A 85 -2.74 10.46 5.98
CA GLU A 85 -2.58 9.18 6.68
C GLU A 85 -3.12 8.04 5.81
N VAL A 86 -2.29 7.03 5.56
CA VAL A 86 -2.65 5.84 4.77
C VAL A 86 -2.52 4.57 5.59
N SER A 87 -3.41 3.63 5.28
CA SER A 87 -3.43 2.29 5.85
C SER A 87 -2.67 1.32 4.96
N LEU A 88 -1.70 0.60 5.52
CA LEU A 88 -0.90 -0.41 4.85
C LEU A 88 -1.14 -1.81 5.41
N ILE A 89 -1.06 -2.82 4.55
CA ILE A 89 -1.14 -4.24 4.89
C ILE A 89 -0.02 -5.03 4.22
N SER A 90 0.45 -6.10 4.85
CA SER A 90 1.49 -6.96 4.27
C SER A 90 1.01 -7.66 2.99
N PHE A 91 1.93 -7.85 2.04
CA PHE A 91 1.68 -8.71 0.89
C PHE A 91 1.31 -10.13 1.35
N GLY A 92 0.48 -10.81 0.54
CA GLY A 92 0.19 -12.23 0.73
C GLY A 92 1.12 -13.13 -0.08
N GLY A 93 0.72 -14.40 -0.23
CA GLY A 93 1.47 -15.37 -1.03
C GLY A 93 2.86 -15.66 -0.44
N LYS A 94 3.86 -15.85 -1.30
CA LYS A 94 5.26 -16.08 -0.89
C LYS A 94 5.97 -14.83 -0.37
N GLN A 95 5.36 -13.64 -0.47
CA GLN A 95 5.95 -12.36 -0.08
C GLN A 95 7.31 -12.08 -0.76
N THR A 96 7.47 -12.50 -2.01
CA THR A 96 8.65 -12.24 -2.84
C THR A 96 8.40 -11.07 -3.76
N ILE A 97 9.24 -10.04 -3.69
CA ILE A 97 9.06 -8.75 -4.38
C ILE A 97 10.19 -8.57 -5.40
N TYR A 98 9.82 -8.39 -6.67
CA TYR A 98 10.74 -8.18 -7.78
C TYR A 98 10.26 -7.01 -8.66
N GLY A 99 11.18 -6.23 -9.22
CA GLY A 99 10.87 -5.10 -10.10
C GLY A 99 10.82 -3.77 -9.33
N PHE A 100 9.68 -3.08 -9.33
CA PHE A 100 9.46 -1.77 -8.66
C PHE A 100 10.62 -0.78 -8.87
N ASN A 101 11.39 -0.43 -7.84
CA ASN A 101 12.60 0.40 -7.93
C ASN A 101 13.87 -0.39 -7.61
N GLU A 102 13.80 -1.72 -7.75
CA GLU A 102 14.86 -2.68 -7.51
C GLU A 102 15.46 -2.60 -6.09
N LEU A 103 14.71 -2.09 -5.12
CA LEU A 103 15.24 -1.92 -3.76
C LEU A 103 15.30 -3.24 -3.01
N VAL A 104 14.37 -4.17 -3.29
CA VAL A 104 14.28 -5.46 -2.60
C VAL A 104 14.75 -6.62 -3.46
N ASN A 105 14.11 -6.86 -4.62
CA ASN A 105 14.40 -7.99 -5.52
C ASN A 105 14.62 -9.34 -4.82
N ASN A 106 13.85 -9.58 -3.75
CA ASN A 106 14.01 -10.72 -2.87
C ASN A 106 12.74 -10.91 -2.02
N TRP A 107 12.80 -11.83 -1.08
CA TRP A 107 11.78 -12.07 -0.08
C TRP A 107 11.66 -10.92 0.93
N ALA A 108 10.43 -10.47 1.18
CA ALA A 108 10.06 -9.33 2.01
C ALA A 108 9.05 -9.71 3.11
N GLY A 109 9.05 -10.98 3.53
CA GLY A 109 8.17 -11.43 4.59
C GLY A 109 8.61 -11.01 5.99
N ASP A 110 7.69 -11.16 6.94
CA ASP A 110 7.92 -10.83 8.33
C ASP A 110 8.88 -11.85 9.00
N ASN A 111 9.62 -11.39 10.00
CA ASN A 111 10.58 -12.25 10.70
C ASN A 111 9.86 -13.27 11.60
N VAL A 112 10.52 -14.40 11.82
CA VAL A 112 10.05 -15.42 12.77
C VAL A 112 10.37 -15.01 14.21
N ASP A 113 11.32 -14.09 14.40
CA ASP A 113 11.83 -13.61 15.69
C ASP A 113 11.80 -12.07 15.79
N ASN A 114 12.04 -11.52 16.99
CA ASN A 114 12.20 -10.07 17.24
C ASN A 114 13.46 -9.45 16.59
N SER A 115 14.23 -10.20 15.80
CA SER A 115 15.40 -9.71 15.10
C SER A 115 15.04 -9.27 13.68
N GLU A 116 15.56 -8.12 13.28
CA GLU A 116 15.44 -7.65 11.91
C GLU A 116 16.45 -8.35 10.99
N ARG A 117 15.97 -8.95 9.90
CA ARG A 117 16.82 -9.55 8.87
C ARG A 117 17.73 -8.53 8.21
N CYS A 118 18.95 -8.95 7.92
CA CYS A 118 19.96 -8.16 7.20
C CYS A 118 19.46 -7.61 5.86
N PHE A 119 18.65 -8.37 5.12
CA PHE A 119 18.11 -7.94 3.83
C PHE A 119 17.20 -6.71 3.95
N LYS A 120 16.36 -6.63 5.00
CA LYS A 120 15.52 -5.45 5.25
C LYS A 120 16.40 -4.22 5.50
N LYS A 121 17.40 -4.36 6.37
CA LYS A 121 18.37 -3.28 6.67
C LYS A 121 19.13 -2.83 5.42
N ASN A 122 19.58 -3.77 4.59
CA ASN A 122 20.28 -3.47 3.35
C ASN A 122 19.37 -2.74 2.36
N ALA A 123 18.10 -3.13 2.24
CA ALA A 123 17.13 -2.46 1.39
C ALA A 123 16.84 -1.03 1.88
N VAL A 124 16.66 -0.83 3.19
CA VAL A 124 16.48 0.50 3.81
C VAL A 124 17.70 1.39 3.55
N ASN A 125 18.91 0.89 3.79
CA ASN A 125 20.15 1.62 3.51
C ASN A 125 20.29 1.94 2.02
N LYS A 126 19.94 1.01 1.13
CA LYS A 126 19.93 1.24 -0.32
C LYS A 126 18.94 2.34 -0.70
N ALA A 127 17.75 2.36 -0.11
CA ALA A 127 16.75 3.40 -0.34
C ALA A 127 17.28 4.78 0.09
N ILE A 128 17.87 4.87 1.29
CA ILE A 128 18.47 6.11 1.81
C ILE A 128 19.58 6.61 0.87
N ASN A 129 20.48 5.71 0.44
CA ASN A 129 21.59 6.06 -0.45
C ASN A 129 21.13 6.53 -1.84
N LEU A 130 20.00 6.02 -2.32
CA LEU A 130 19.37 6.44 -3.59
C LEU A 130 18.49 7.68 -3.45
N GLY A 131 18.43 8.29 -2.25
CA GLY A 131 17.71 9.54 -2.01
C GLY A 131 16.20 9.38 -1.80
N PHE A 132 15.73 8.18 -1.47
CA PHE A 132 14.34 7.98 -1.05
C PHE A 132 14.12 8.61 0.32
N LYS A 133 13.24 9.62 0.40
CA LYS A 133 13.01 10.36 1.64
C LYS A 133 12.38 9.47 2.70
N THR A 134 12.99 9.43 3.86
CA THR A 134 12.52 8.71 5.04
C THR A 134 12.37 9.71 6.17
N LYS A 135 11.26 9.64 6.89
CA LYS A 135 11.07 10.43 8.11
C LYS A 135 11.82 9.73 9.23
N ASN A 136 12.93 10.31 9.71
CA ASN A 136 13.62 9.80 10.89
C ASN A 136 12.70 9.98 12.11
N ILE A 137 12.51 8.91 12.88
CA ILE A 137 11.86 8.94 14.20
C ILE A 137 12.88 9.41 15.23
#